data_AF-A0A938YR00-F1
#
_entry.id   AF-A0A938YR00-F1
#
_cell.length_a   1.000
_cell.length_b   1.000
_cell.length_c   1.000
_cell.angle_alpha   90.00
_cell.angle_beta   90.00
_cell.angle_gamma   90.00
#
_symmetry.space_group_name_H-M   'P 1'
#
loop_
_entity.id
_entity.type
_entity.pdbx_description
1 polymer ?
#
loop_
_entity_poly.entity_id
_entity_poly.type
_entity_poly.pdbx_seq_one_letter_code
_entity_poly.pdbx_strand_id
1 'polypeptide(L)'
;MSTIFRTTLTPGKLDLVAAWIVNRPWYVRQDAAPELARAGGFRLDDPAGEVGIEFMHVVDTAGADPVVYHVPVTYRGAPPTGDDGSPTDGALIGRAEHGVLGTRWVYDGEHDPVLLSALAAFCNGAVQAQAQSETDTLDPSVRVEGVSGTVSVADLRIVHRLAAGPVPDGGGVSGTWTTPDGERLRGPLVVLR
;
A
#
# COMPACT_ATOMS: atom_id res chain seq x y z
N MET A 1 -6.32 -13.16 -9.01
CA MET A 1 -6.95 -11.88 -9.39
C MET A 1 -7.96 -11.50 -8.31
N SER A 2 -7.89 -10.28 -7.81
CA SER A 2 -8.55 -9.87 -6.58
C SER A 2 -9.83 -9.05 -6.83
N THR A 3 -11.00 -9.64 -6.56
CA THR A 3 -12.30 -8.98 -6.77
C THR A 3 -12.54 -7.84 -5.78
N ILE A 4 -13.08 -6.71 -6.27
CA ILE A 4 -13.53 -5.59 -5.43
C ILE A 4 -15.03 -5.72 -5.18
N PHE A 5 -15.39 -5.79 -3.90
CA PHE A 5 -16.79 -5.75 -3.46
C PHE A 5 -17.18 -4.32 -3.11
N ARG A 6 -18.31 -3.85 -3.64
CA ARG A 6 -18.94 -2.60 -3.20
C ARG A 6 -19.70 -2.84 -1.90
N THR A 7 -18.98 -2.86 -0.78
CA THR A 7 -19.53 -3.08 0.56
C THR A 7 -18.80 -2.22 1.60
N THR A 8 -19.30 -2.23 2.83
CA THR A 8 -18.64 -1.61 3.97
C THR A 8 -17.48 -2.45 4.51
N LEU A 9 -16.53 -1.75 5.12
CA LEU A 9 -15.48 -2.30 5.96
C LEU A 9 -15.53 -1.54 7.30
N THR A 10 -15.63 -2.26 8.42
CA THR A 10 -15.78 -1.64 9.75
C THR A 10 -14.76 -2.22 10.74
N PRO A 11 -13.83 -1.41 11.29
CA PRO A 11 -13.56 -0.01 10.98
C PRO A 11 -13.14 0.20 9.51
N GLY A 12 -13.27 1.44 9.02
CA GLY A 12 -12.86 1.79 7.67
C GLY A 12 -11.35 1.70 7.49
N LYS A 13 -10.90 1.59 6.23
CA LYS A 13 -9.46 1.54 5.90
C LYS A 13 -8.70 2.76 6.44
N LEU A 14 -9.28 3.95 6.31
CA LEU A 14 -8.66 5.19 6.79
C LEU A 14 -8.63 5.25 8.31
N ASP A 15 -9.66 4.76 9.00
CA ASP A 15 -9.68 4.70 10.47
C ASP A 15 -8.56 3.80 11.01
N LEU A 16 -8.40 2.62 10.39
CA LEU A 16 -7.32 1.68 10.73
C LEU A 16 -5.94 2.32 10.50
N VAL A 17 -5.73 2.96 9.35
CA VAL A 17 -4.46 3.62 9.03
C VAL A 17 -4.21 4.80 9.96
N ALA A 18 -5.21 5.63 10.27
CA ALA A 18 -5.08 6.77 11.16
C ALA A 18 -4.66 6.36 12.57
N ALA A 19 -5.23 5.28 13.11
CA ALA A 19 -4.86 4.76 14.43
C ALA A 19 -3.43 4.17 14.46
N TRP A 20 -2.99 3.59 13.34
CA TRP A 20 -1.70 2.90 13.25
C TRP A 20 -0.52 3.83 12.90
N ILE A 21 -0.72 4.76 11.95
CA ILE A 21 0.32 5.59 11.33
C ILE A 21 1.06 6.47 12.34
N VAL A 22 0.37 6.93 13.39
CA VAL A 22 0.92 7.82 14.44
C VAL A 22 2.11 7.21 15.18
N ASN A 23 2.21 5.88 15.18
CA ASN A 23 3.28 5.14 15.85
C ASN A 23 4.41 4.76 14.89
N ARG A 24 4.48 5.34 13.68
CA ARG A 24 5.49 5.02 12.67
C ARG A 24 6.62 6.04 12.67
N PRO A 25 7.90 5.62 12.52
CA PRO A 25 9.04 6.53 12.59
C PRO A 25 9.09 7.54 11.43
N TRP A 26 8.42 7.24 10.31
CA TRP A 26 8.34 8.10 9.14
C TRP A 26 7.16 9.07 9.15
N TYR A 27 6.23 8.95 10.11
CA TYR A 27 5.11 9.86 10.28
C TYR A 27 5.58 11.14 10.99
N VAL A 28 5.25 12.31 10.43
CA VAL A 28 5.85 13.60 10.85
C VAL A 28 4.92 14.52 11.63
N ARG A 29 3.63 14.19 11.77
CA ARG A 29 2.61 15.05 12.40
C ARG A 29 2.29 14.56 13.82
N GLN A 30 3.16 14.84 14.78
CA GLN A 30 3.03 14.32 16.15
C GLN A 30 2.18 15.21 17.07
N ASP A 31 1.80 16.40 16.62
CA ASP A 31 1.14 17.45 17.40
C ASP A 31 -0.39 17.48 17.27
N ALA A 32 -0.96 16.73 16.32
CA ALA A 32 -2.40 16.63 16.10
C ALA A 32 -2.81 15.20 15.69
N ALA A 33 -4.10 14.88 15.85
CA ALA A 33 -4.65 13.64 15.31
C ALA A 33 -4.62 13.70 13.76
N PRO A 34 -4.30 12.59 13.06
CA PRO A 34 -4.29 12.58 11.60
C PRO A 34 -5.67 12.90 11.01
N GLU A 35 -5.70 13.74 9.98
CA GLU A 35 -6.89 13.99 9.16
C GLU A 35 -6.68 13.37 7.78
N LEU A 36 -6.93 12.06 7.68
CA LEU A 36 -6.61 11.30 6.47
C LEU A 36 -7.75 11.33 5.44
N ALA A 37 -7.41 11.69 4.22
CA ALA A 37 -8.25 11.50 3.04
C ALA A 37 -7.55 10.63 2.00
N ARG A 38 -8.32 9.95 1.14
CA ARG A 38 -7.75 9.15 0.05
C ARG A 38 -7.17 10.09 -1.03
N ALA A 39 -5.91 9.89 -1.37
CA ALA A 39 -5.21 10.61 -2.44
C ALA A 39 -4.95 9.73 -3.68
N GLY A 40 -5.19 8.41 -3.58
CA GLY A 40 -5.03 7.44 -4.66
C GLY A 40 -4.56 6.10 -4.13
N GLY A 41 -3.96 5.32 -5.03
CA GLY A 41 -3.39 4.02 -4.71
C GLY A 41 -3.56 3.04 -5.87
N PHE A 42 -3.07 1.82 -5.67
CA PHE A 42 -3.19 0.74 -6.63
C PHE A 42 -3.19 -0.61 -5.90
N ARG A 43 -3.39 -1.69 -6.65
CA ARG A 43 -3.35 -3.06 -6.12
C ARG A 43 -2.38 -3.89 -6.94
N LEU A 44 -1.85 -4.92 -6.32
CA LEU A 44 -1.20 -6.03 -7.01
C LEU A 44 -2.03 -7.29 -6.72
N ASP A 45 -2.02 -8.22 -7.65
CA ASP A 45 -2.67 -9.50 -7.41
C ASP A 45 -1.70 -10.49 -6.76
N ASP A 46 -2.15 -11.12 -5.69
CA ASP A 46 -1.55 -12.35 -5.18
C ASP A 46 -1.79 -13.47 -6.22
N PRO A 47 -0.73 -14.14 -6.73
CA PRO A 47 -0.87 -15.29 -7.62
C PRO A 47 -1.69 -16.43 -7.02
N ALA A 48 -1.65 -16.63 -5.70
CA ALA A 48 -2.45 -17.64 -5.01
C ALA A 48 -3.92 -17.20 -4.80
N GLY A 49 -4.19 -15.89 -4.87
CA GLY A 49 -5.53 -15.33 -4.69
C GLY A 49 -6.03 -15.29 -3.24
N GLU A 50 -5.15 -15.52 -2.27
CA GLU A 50 -5.50 -15.63 -0.84
C GLU A 50 -5.35 -14.30 -0.10
N VAL A 51 -4.41 -13.45 -0.55
CA VAL A 51 -4.09 -12.17 0.08
C VAL A 51 -4.50 -11.01 -0.81
N GLY A 52 -5.32 -10.10 -0.27
CA GLY A 52 -5.57 -8.81 -0.92
C GLY A 52 -4.38 -7.88 -0.72
N ILE A 53 -3.76 -7.39 -1.79
CA ILE A 53 -2.60 -6.48 -1.72
C ILE A 53 -3.03 -5.10 -2.21
N GLU A 54 -2.80 -4.07 -1.40
CA GLU A 54 -3.12 -2.69 -1.75
C GLU A 54 -2.01 -1.74 -1.32
N PHE A 55 -1.77 -0.73 -2.14
CA PHE A 55 -0.87 0.37 -1.85
C PHE A 55 -1.71 1.64 -1.77
N MET A 56 -2.01 2.10 -0.56
CA MET A 56 -2.85 3.27 -0.34
C MET A 56 -2.02 4.55 -0.40
N HIS A 57 -2.50 5.56 -1.12
CA HIS A 57 -2.02 6.94 -0.96
C HIS A 57 -3.04 7.70 -0.11
N VAL A 58 -2.61 8.19 1.05
CA VAL A 58 -3.44 8.96 1.97
C VAL A 58 -2.81 10.34 2.16
N VAL A 59 -3.60 11.39 2.04
CA VAL A 59 -3.17 12.75 2.37
C VAL A 59 -3.61 13.07 3.79
N ASP A 60 -2.69 13.60 4.58
CA ASP A 60 -2.93 14.12 5.92
C ASP A 60 -2.98 15.64 5.88
N THR A 61 -4.13 16.21 6.24
CA THR A 61 -4.41 17.65 6.22
C THR A 61 -4.36 18.31 7.60
N ALA A 62 -3.97 17.59 8.66
CA ALA A 62 -3.98 18.11 10.02
C ALA A 62 -2.96 19.25 10.27
N GLY A 63 -2.00 19.48 9.35
CA GLY A 63 -0.98 20.52 9.44
C GLY A 63 -1.09 21.60 8.37
N ALA A 64 -0.26 22.64 8.48
CA ALA A 64 -0.25 23.78 7.54
C ALA A 64 -0.01 23.36 6.09
N ASP A 65 0.86 22.37 5.87
CA ASP A 65 1.12 21.78 4.56
C ASP A 65 0.61 20.33 4.52
N PRO A 66 -0.18 19.93 3.51
CA PRO A 66 -0.61 18.54 3.35
C PRO A 66 0.58 17.59 3.13
N VAL A 67 0.56 16.43 3.79
CA VAL A 67 1.58 15.37 3.59
C VAL A 67 0.92 14.13 3.01
N VAL A 68 1.50 13.58 1.94
CA VAL A 68 0.98 12.35 1.33
C VAL A 68 1.81 11.16 1.79
N TYR A 69 1.15 10.22 2.44
CA TYR A 69 1.72 8.96 2.86
C TYR A 69 1.34 7.81 1.93
N HIS A 70 2.31 6.94 1.67
CA HIS A 70 2.13 5.70 0.92
C HIS A 70 2.21 4.52 1.88
N VAL A 71 1.11 3.77 1.95
CA VAL A 71 0.87 2.74 2.95
C VAL A 71 0.53 1.42 2.24
N PRO A 72 1.52 0.53 2.06
CA PRO A 72 1.29 -0.84 1.61
C PRO A 72 0.56 -1.62 2.70
N VAL A 73 -0.53 -2.29 2.34
CA VAL A 73 -1.34 -3.09 3.26
C VAL A 73 -1.73 -4.42 2.62
N THR A 74 -1.86 -5.43 3.48
CA THR A 74 -2.37 -6.75 3.08
C THR A 74 -3.63 -7.10 3.87
N TYR A 75 -4.61 -7.68 3.18
CA TYR A 75 -5.88 -8.15 3.73
C TYR A 75 -5.92 -9.67 3.73
N ARG A 76 -6.02 -10.27 4.91
CA ARG A 76 -6.05 -11.73 5.10
C ARG A 76 -7.38 -12.17 5.71
N GLY A 77 -7.85 -13.36 5.33
CA GLY A 77 -9.06 -13.99 5.90
C GLY A 77 -8.83 -14.68 7.24
N ALA A 78 -7.59 -14.81 7.68
CA ALA A 78 -7.15 -15.36 8.96
C ALA A 78 -5.78 -14.75 9.33
N PRO A 79 -5.39 -14.68 10.61
CA PRO A 79 -4.06 -14.23 10.99
C PRO A 79 -3.00 -15.22 10.45
N PRO A 80 -1.81 -14.76 10.03
CA PRO A 80 -0.70 -15.64 9.70
C PRO A 80 -0.33 -16.48 10.93
N THR A 81 0.04 -17.73 10.68
CA THR A 81 0.58 -18.62 11.71
C THR A 81 2.08 -18.70 11.54
N GLY A 82 2.82 -18.59 12.64
CA GLY A 82 4.25 -18.86 12.68
C GLY A 82 4.53 -20.34 12.50
N ASP A 83 5.82 -20.69 12.40
CA ASP A 83 6.26 -22.08 12.19
C ASP A 83 5.80 -23.04 13.30
N ASP A 84 5.50 -22.51 14.49
CA ASP A 84 4.95 -23.24 15.64
C ASP A 84 3.40 -23.28 15.68
N GLY A 85 2.74 -22.73 14.66
CA GLY A 85 1.29 -22.64 14.55
C GLY A 85 0.67 -21.49 15.36
N SER A 86 1.46 -20.65 16.04
CA SER A 86 0.95 -19.51 16.80
C SER A 86 0.65 -18.30 15.90
N PRO A 87 -0.39 -17.48 16.17
CA PRO A 87 -0.64 -16.26 15.42
C PRO A 87 0.51 -15.26 15.54
N THR A 88 0.96 -14.68 14.43
CA THR A 88 1.97 -13.62 14.43
C THR A 88 1.32 -12.25 14.24
N ASP A 89 1.40 -11.40 15.27
CA ASP A 89 0.75 -10.07 15.29
C ASP A 89 1.70 -8.89 15.08
N GLY A 90 3.01 -9.14 14.90
CA GLY A 90 4.04 -8.08 14.92
C GLY A 90 3.87 -6.93 13.92
N ALA A 91 3.05 -7.13 12.88
CA ALA A 91 2.75 -6.14 11.84
C ALA A 91 1.25 -5.82 11.71
N LEU A 92 0.40 -6.22 12.67
CA LEU A 92 -1.04 -6.01 12.59
C LEU A 92 -1.38 -4.50 12.65
N ILE A 93 -2.03 -3.98 11.61
CA ILE A 93 -2.64 -2.64 11.61
C ILE A 93 -3.96 -2.69 12.38
N GLY A 94 -4.77 -3.71 12.12
CA GLY A 94 -6.00 -3.97 12.85
C GLY A 94 -6.90 -4.99 12.20
N ARG A 95 -8.07 -5.21 12.80
CA ARG A 95 -9.12 -6.09 12.26
C ARG A 95 -10.29 -5.26 11.78
N ALA A 96 -10.93 -5.72 10.71
CA ALA A 96 -12.17 -5.13 10.22
C ALA A 96 -13.16 -6.19 9.74
N GLU A 97 -14.44 -5.88 9.87
CA GLU A 97 -15.54 -6.68 9.32
C GLU A 97 -15.87 -6.20 7.91
N HIS A 98 -15.72 -7.09 6.93
CA HIS A 98 -16.08 -6.84 5.54
C HIS A 98 -17.45 -7.44 5.25
N GLY A 99 -18.40 -6.62 4.77
CA GLY A 99 -19.80 -7.04 4.62
C GLY A 99 -20.06 -8.25 3.71
N VAL A 100 -19.10 -8.66 2.88
CA VAL A 100 -19.19 -9.88 2.04
C VAL A 100 -18.21 -10.98 2.48
N LEU A 101 -17.06 -10.60 3.03
CA LEU A 101 -15.93 -11.51 3.23
C LEU A 101 -15.77 -11.88 4.71
N GLY A 102 -16.56 -11.31 5.61
CA GLY A 102 -16.41 -11.47 7.06
C GLY A 102 -15.16 -10.77 7.59
N THR A 103 -14.64 -11.25 8.72
CA THR A 103 -13.46 -10.66 9.37
C THR A 103 -12.24 -10.66 8.45
N ARG A 104 -11.54 -9.54 8.43
CA ARG A 104 -10.31 -9.30 7.70
C ARG A 104 -9.25 -8.79 8.66
N TRP A 105 -8.06 -9.38 8.58
CA TRP A 105 -6.88 -8.93 9.29
C TRP A 105 -6.06 -8.08 8.32
N VAL A 106 -5.82 -6.83 8.72
CA VAL A 106 -5.09 -5.84 7.93
C VAL A 106 -3.69 -5.73 8.52
N TYR A 107 -2.68 -6.01 7.71
CA TYR A 107 -1.27 -5.96 8.12
C TYR A 107 -0.51 -4.89 7.36
N ASP A 108 0.56 -4.40 8.00
CA ASP A 108 1.58 -3.58 7.37
C ASP A 108 2.31 -4.42 6.32
N GLY A 109 2.08 -4.07 5.06
CA GLY A 109 2.56 -4.83 3.92
C GLY A 109 4.07 -4.76 3.71
N GLU A 110 4.78 -3.82 4.33
CA GLU A 110 6.26 -3.80 4.32
C GLU A 110 6.85 -5.04 5.03
N HIS A 111 6.08 -5.66 5.93
CA HIS A 111 6.46 -6.86 6.66
C HIS A 111 5.81 -8.13 6.11
N ASP A 112 5.00 -8.04 5.04
CA ASP A 112 4.30 -9.18 4.47
C ASP A 112 5.04 -9.75 3.25
N PRO A 113 5.53 -11.01 3.31
CA PRO A 113 6.29 -11.61 2.22
C PRO A 113 5.49 -11.77 0.93
N VAL A 114 4.15 -11.87 1.00
CA VAL A 114 3.29 -11.98 -0.18
C VAL A 114 3.26 -10.65 -0.94
N LEU A 115 3.14 -9.53 -0.22
CA LEU A 115 3.22 -8.20 -0.84
C LEU A 115 4.60 -7.96 -1.47
N LEU A 116 5.67 -8.21 -0.72
CA LEU A 116 7.03 -7.97 -1.20
C LEU A 116 7.36 -8.83 -2.43
N SER A 117 6.91 -10.09 -2.44
CA SER A 117 7.08 -10.98 -3.60
C SER A 117 6.28 -10.50 -4.80
N ALA A 118 5.03 -10.07 -4.61
CA ALA A 118 4.22 -9.51 -5.69
C ALA A 118 4.81 -8.20 -6.24
N LEU A 119 5.39 -7.37 -5.38
CA LEU A 119 6.06 -6.13 -5.78
C LEU A 119 7.35 -6.40 -6.57
N ALA A 120 8.17 -7.35 -6.14
CA ALA A 120 9.32 -7.80 -6.94
C ALA A 120 8.88 -8.38 -8.29
N ALA A 121 7.80 -9.18 -8.31
CA ALA A 121 7.24 -9.71 -9.54
C ALA A 121 6.69 -8.61 -10.47
N PHE A 122 6.09 -7.55 -9.92
CA PHE A 122 5.69 -6.37 -10.69
C PHE A 122 6.89 -5.65 -11.32
N CYS A 123 7.97 -5.43 -10.55
CA CYS A 123 9.22 -4.88 -11.08
C CYS A 123 9.83 -5.73 -12.21
N ASN A 124 9.65 -7.04 -12.16
CA ASN A 124 10.11 -7.98 -13.20
C ASN A 124 9.09 -8.19 -14.33
N GLY A 125 7.95 -7.50 -14.33
CA GLY A 125 6.91 -7.60 -15.37
C GLY A 125 6.03 -8.86 -15.31
N ALA A 126 6.12 -9.66 -14.25
CA ALA A 126 5.32 -10.87 -14.06
C ALA A 126 3.95 -10.61 -13.41
N VAL A 127 3.80 -9.48 -12.71
CA VAL A 127 2.53 -8.99 -12.16
C VAL A 127 2.25 -7.62 -12.77
N GLN A 128 0.98 -7.23 -12.85
CA GLN A 128 0.57 -5.91 -13.33
C GLN A 128 -0.18 -5.13 -12.25
N ALA A 129 0.03 -3.82 -12.20
CA ALA A 129 -0.72 -2.93 -11.33
C ALA A 129 -2.19 -2.88 -11.75
N GLN A 130 -3.07 -3.03 -10.76
CA GLN A 130 -4.52 -2.97 -10.92
C GLN A 130 -5.08 -1.69 -10.27
N ALA A 131 -6.19 -1.20 -10.81
CA ALA A 131 -6.93 -0.08 -10.27
C ALA A 131 -7.39 -0.38 -8.84
N GLN A 132 -7.31 0.63 -7.97
CA GLN A 132 -7.64 0.48 -6.56
C GLN A 132 -9.14 0.23 -6.31
N SER A 133 -10.00 0.66 -7.21
CA SER A 133 -11.46 0.70 -7.03
C SER A 133 -12.25 -0.08 -8.08
N GLU A 134 -11.58 -0.64 -9.09
CA GLU A 134 -12.21 -1.42 -10.15
C GLU A 134 -11.61 -2.82 -10.23
N THR A 135 -12.49 -3.83 -10.23
CA THR A 135 -12.12 -5.22 -10.54
C THR A 135 -11.65 -5.27 -11.99
N ASP A 136 -10.67 -6.09 -12.31
CA ASP A 136 -10.46 -6.45 -13.73
C ASP A 136 -9.61 -5.45 -14.51
N THR A 137 -9.11 -4.40 -13.85
CA THR A 137 -8.75 -3.15 -14.53
C THR A 137 -7.31 -2.78 -14.22
N LEU A 138 -6.48 -2.73 -15.26
CA LEU A 138 -5.09 -2.28 -15.14
C LEU A 138 -5.00 -0.79 -14.73
N ASP A 139 -3.99 -0.46 -13.93
CA ASP A 139 -3.64 0.93 -13.63
C ASP A 139 -2.36 1.35 -14.39
N PRO A 140 -2.49 1.99 -15.57
CA PRO A 140 -1.33 2.44 -16.36
C PRO A 140 -0.61 3.65 -15.75
N SER A 141 -1.11 4.21 -14.64
CA SER A 141 -0.48 5.31 -13.94
C SER A 141 0.70 4.84 -13.07
N VAL A 142 0.74 3.55 -12.70
CA VAL A 142 1.83 2.93 -11.95
C VAL A 142 2.82 2.29 -12.91
N ARG A 143 4.10 2.66 -12.81
CA ARG A 143 5.11 2.32 -13.82
C ARG A 143 6.40 1.87 -13.17
N VAL A 144 7.01 0.85 -13.76
CA VAL A 144 8.39 0.45 -13.47
C VAL A 144 9.32 1.30 -14.34
N GLU A 145 10.30 1.97 -13.74
CA GLU A 145 11.19 2.92 -14.40
C GLU A 145 12.65 2.62 -14.06
N GLY A 146 13.55 2.69 -15.05
CA GLY A 146 15.00 2.61 -14.84
C GLY A 146 15.53 1.26 -14.34
N VAL A 147 14.68 0.23 -14.23
CA VAL A 147 15.08 -1.10 -13.75
C VAL A 147 15.90 -1.83 -14.80
N SER A 148 17.08 -2.30 -14.40
CA SER A 148 17.96 -3.14 -15.23
C SER A 148 18.23 -4.46 -14.51
N GLY A 149 18.00 -5.59 -15.18
CA GLY A 149 18.18 -6.91 -14.58
C GLY A 149 16.99 -7.37 -13.73
N THR A 150 17.21 -8.44 -12.96
CA THR A 150 16.17 -9.06 -12.12
C THR A 150 16.13 -8.39 -10.75
N VAL A 151 14.93 -7.99 -10.32
CA VAL A 151 14.69 -7.40 -8.99
C VAL A 151 14.29 -8.48 -8.00
N SER A 152 14.96 -8.52 -6.86
CA SER A 152 14.62 -9.34 -5.70
C SER A 152 13.93 -8.51 -4.62
N VAL A 153 13.37 -9.17 -3.61
CA VAL A 153 12.77 -8.50 -2.45
C VAL A 153 13.80 -7.64 -1.69
N ALA A 154 15.06 -8.05 -1.64
CA ALA A 154 16.11 -7.33 -0.92
C ALA A 154 16.40 -5.95 -1.52
N ASP A 155 16.13 -5.78 -2.81
CA ASP A 155 16.39 -4.55 -3.55
C ASP A 155 15.31 -3.48 -3.30
N LEU A 156 14.14 -3.87 -2.77
CA LEU A 156 12.96 -3.00 -2.66
C LEU A 156 13.03 -2.06 -1.45
N ARG A 157 12.98 -0.74 -1.68
CA ARG A 157 12.74 0.27 -0.63
C ARG A 157 11.42 0.99 -0.87
N ILE A 158 10.47 0.81 0.05
CA ILE A 158 9.20 1.52 0.03
C ILE A 158 9.41 3.00 0.43
N VAL A 159 8.79 3.91 -0.31
CA VAL A 159 8.79 5.35 -0.02
C VAL A 159 7.51 5.71 0.71
N HIS A 160 7.56 5.84 2.04
CA HIS A 160 6.35 6.14 2.83
C HIS A 160 5.86 7.57 2.74
N ARG A 161 6.73 8.54 2.42
CA ARG A 161 6.36 9.95 2.23
C ARG A 161 6.56 10.32 0.78
N LEU A 162 5.47 10.57 0.08
CA LEU A 162 5.52 10.85 -1.35
C LEU A 162 5.91 12.30 -1.58
N ALA A 163 6.83 12.48 -2.54
CA ALA A 163 7.22 13.77 -3.06
C ALA A 163 7.22 13.67 -4.59
N ALA A 164 6.74 14.72 -5.26
CA ALA A 164 6.75 14.76 -6.71
C ALA A 164 8.20 14.81 -7.23
N GLY A 165 8.49 14.06 -8.29
CA GLY A 165 9.83 14.00 -8.85
C GLY A 165 10.11 12.73 -9.64
N PRO A 166 11.30 12.65 -10.27
CA PRO A 166 11.71 11.45 -10.99
C PRO A 166 12.02 10.30 -10.01
N VAL A 167 11.95 9.07 -10.51
CA VAL A 167 12.57 7.93 -9.84
C VAL A 167 14.09 8.15 -9.82
N PRO A 168 14.78 7.93 -8.69
CA PRO A 168 16.25 8.06 -8.62
C PRO A 168 17.00 7.12 -9.57
N ASP A 169 18.27 7.44 -9.80
CA ASP A 169 19.20 6.55 -10.50
C ASP A 169 19.25 5.19 -9.78
N GLY A 170 19.13 4.10 -10.54
CA GLY A 170 18.95 2.73 -10.03
C GLY A 170 17.55 2.16 -10.25
N GLY A 171 16.56 3.02 -10.53
CA GLY A 171 15.22 2.60 -10.92
C GLY A 171 14.28 2.29 -9.75
N GLY A 172 13.06 1.92 -10.09
CA GLY A 172 11.99 1.73 -9.12
C GLY A 172 10.59 1.77 -9.73
N VAL A 173 9.61 2.07 -8.88
CA VAL A 173 8.21 2.21 -9.25
C VAL A 173 7.77 3.64 -9.01
N SER A 174 7.16 4.27 -10.03
CA SER A 174 6.50 5.56 -9.91
C SER A 174 4.98 5.40 -9.99
N GLY A 175 4.25 6.36 -9.42
CA GLY A 175 2.80 6.41 -9.49
C GLY A 175 2.27 7.80 -9.26
N THR A 176 0.95 7.94 -9.29
CA THR A 176 0.28 9.24 -9.14
C THR A 176 -0.58 9.31 -7.91
N TRP A 177 -0.75 10.52 -7.39
CA TRP A 177 -1.72 10.86 -6.35
C TRP A 177 -2.31 12.24 -6.63
N THR A 178 -3.43 12.53 -5.97
CA THR A 178 -4.15 13.81 -6.09
C THR A 178 -4.01 14.59 -4.79
N THR A 179 -3.64 15.86 -4.87
CA THR A 179 -3.56 16.77 -3.72
C THR A 179 -4.97 17.23 -3.30
N PRO A 180 -5.14 17.82 -2.12
CA PRO A 180 -6.43 18.38 -1.69
C PRO A 180 -7.00 19.41 -2.67
N ASP A 181 -6.15 20.16 -3.37
CA ASP A 181 -6.53 21.16 -4.38
C ASP A 181 -6.88 20.55 -5.76
N GLY A 182 -6.83 19.22 -5.88
CA GLY A 182 -7.15 18.50 -7.12
C GLY A 182 -5.99 18.38 -8.11
N GLU A 183 -4.79 18.84 -7.74
CA GLU A 183 -3.60 18.68 -8.59
C GLU A 183 -3.16 17.21 -8.60
N ARG A 184 -2.89 16.67 -9.79
CA ARG A 184 -2.35 15.32 -9.94
C ARG A 184 -0.83 15.35 -10.03
N LEU A 185 -0.17 14.78 -9.04
CA LEU A 185 1.29 14.68 -8.95
C LEU A 185 1.77 13.27 -9.31
N ARG A 186 3.08 13.14 -9.61
CA ARG A 186 3.78 11.88 -9.85
C ARG A 186 5.10 11.85 -9.11
N GLY A 187 5.46 10.70 -8.56
CA GLY A 187 6.73 10.49 -7.89
C GLY A 187 7.03 9.02 -7.59
N PRO A 188 8.20 8.75 -7.00
CA PRO A 188 8.61 7.41 -6.63
C PRO A 188 7.75 6.87 -5.48
N LEU A 189 7.25 5.65 -5.65
CA LEU A 189 6.54 4.85 -4.65
C LEU A 189 7.47 3.80 -4.02
N VAL A 190 8.35 3.24 -4.84
CA VAL A 190 9.37 2.27 -4.48
C VAL A 190 10.64 2.63 -5.23
N VAL A 191 11.78 2.49 -4.58
CA VAL A 191 13.09 2.72 -5.19
C VAL A 191 13.97 1.50 -4.97
N LEU A 192 14.80 1.18 -5.95
CA LEU A 192 15.74 0.06 -5.86
C LEU A 192 17.01 0.49 -5.11
N ARG A 193 17.60 -0.43 -4.35
CA ARG A 193 18.84 -0.24 -3.58
C ARG A 193 20.02 -0.93 -4.24
#